data_AF-A0A8H4VL49-F1
#
_entry.id   AF-A0A8H4VL49-F1
#
_cell.length_a   1.000
_cell.length_b   1.000
_cell.length_c   1.000
_cell.angle_alpha   90.00
_cell.angle_beta   90.00
_cell.angle_gamma   90.00
#
_symmetry.space_group_name_H-M   'P 1'
#
loop_
_entity.id
_entity.type
_entity.pdbx_description
1 polymer ?
#
loop_
_entity_poly.entity_id
_entity_poly.type
_entity_poly.pdbx_seq_one_letter_code
_entity_poly.pdbx_strand_id
1 'polypeptide(L)'
;MKFITTAFILFAASLTAMAASARKPRLMLCTDADLDGECVSMKYKDEQCVNVPGRINDQVSSVAPDGSGHKCTLYRDYDCEGPSFEIEEHVDFLSNFNDRLSSFKCSS
;
A
#
# COMPACT_ATOMS: atom_id res chain seq x y z
N MET A 1 12.89 -64.64 33.59
CA MET A 1 13.31 -63.22 33.72
C MET A 1 13.45 -62.66 32.30
N LYS A 2 12.54 -61.79 31.85
CA LYS A 2 12.58 -61.17 30.51
C LYS A 2 12.52 -59.65 30.70
N PHE A 3 13.53 -58.97 30.16
CA PHE A 3 13.79 -57.55 30.32
C PHE A 3 12.73 -56.72 29.57
N ILE A 4 12.16 -55.71 30.26
CA ILE A 4 11.26 -54.72 29.66
C ILE A 4 12.15 -53.59 29.15
N THR A 5 12.24 -53.43 27.84
CA THR A 5 13.00 -52.34 27.20
C THR A 5 12.04 -51.18 26.93
N THR A 6 12.10 -50.14 27.74
CA THR A 6 11.28 -48.93 27.59
C THR A 6 11.83 -48.09 26.44
N ALA A 7 11.07 -47.92 25.35
CA ALA A 7 11.43 -47.05 24.25
C ALA A 7 11.01 -45.60 24.57
N PHE A 8 11.98 -44.69 24.66
CA PHE A 8 11.74 -43.25 24.73
C PHE A 8 11.54 -42.70 23.30
N ILE A 9 10.31 -42.29 22.99
CA ILE A 9 9.96 -41.63 21.72
C ILE A 9 10.27 -40.13 21.88
N LEU A 10 11.28 -39.65 21.15
CA LEU A 10 11.57 -38.22 21.01
C LEU A 10 10.58 -37.62 20.00
N PHE A 11 9.63 -36.83 20.47
CA PHE A 11 8.81 -35.97 19.61
C PHE A 11 9.64 -34.76 19.17
N ALA A 12 10.09 -34.76 17.91
CA ALA A 12 10.66 -33.56 17.31
C ALA A 12 9.54 -32.57 16.98
N ALA A 13 9.47 -31.46 17.71
CA ALA A 13 8.56 -30.36 17.37
C ALA A 13 9.09 -29.64 16.12
N SER A 14 8.36 -29.76 15.02
CA SER A 14 8.62 -29.01 13.79
C SER A 14 8.22 -27.54 14.01
N LEU A 15 9.20 -26.62 14.01
CA LEU A 15 8.93 -25.20 13.82
C LEU A 15 8.76 -24.93 12.32
N THR A 16 7.51 -24.89 11.85
CA THR A 16 7.21 -24.26 10.56
C THR A 16 7.29 -22.75 10.73
N ALA A 17 8.35 -22.14 10.19
CA ALA A 17 8.41 -20.70 10.01
C ALA A 17 7.32 -20.30 9.00
N MET A 18 6.30 -19.58 9.45
CA MET A 18 5.34 -18.92 8.57
C MET A 18 6.08 -17.82 7.82
N ALA A 19 6.41 -18.04 6.54
CA ALA A 19 6.91 -16.96 5.71
C ALA A 19 5.77 -15.93 5.57
N ALA A 20 5.92 -14.77 6.20
CA ALA A 20 5.01 -13.65 5.99
C ALA A 20 5.11 -13.26 4.50
N SER A 21 4.05 -13.50 3.74
CA SER A 21 3.95 -13.01 2.38
C SER A 21 3.94 -11.48 2.45
N ALA A 22 5.06 -10.83 2.11
CA ALA A 22 5.10 -9.38 1.99
C ALA A 22 4.07 -8.95 0.93
N ARG A 23 2.98 -8.33 1.38
CA ARG A 23 1.98 -7.78 0.47
C ARG A 23 2.66 -6.65 -0.31
N LYS A 24 2.46 -6.63 -1.64
CA LYS A 24 2.98 -5.52 -2.46
C LYS A 24 2.34 -4.22 -2.00
N PRO A 25 3.10 -3.13 -1.81
CA PRO A 25 2.55 -1.88 -1.32
C PRO A 25 1.60 -1.28 -2.35
N ARG A 26 0.57 -0.59 -1.84
CA ARG A 26 -0.50 0.00 -2.66
C ARG A 26 -0.88 1.37 -2.11
N LEU A 27 -1.33 2.23 -3.00
CA LEU A 27 -2.00 3.47 -2.68
C LEU A 27 -3.44 3.38 -3.18
N MET A 28 -4.42 3.57 -2.30
CA MET A 28 -5.81 3.70 -2.66
C MET A 28 -6.10 5.15 -3.01
N LEU A 29 -6.74 5.36 -4.16
CA LEU A 29 -7.19 6.65 -4.66
C LEU A 29 -8.71 6.60 -4.81
N CYS A 30 -9.42 7.56 -4.25
CA CYS A 30 -10.89 7.61 -4.29
C CYS A 30 -11.35 8.95 -4.84
N THR A 31 -12.39 8.94 -5.68
CA THR A 31 -12.87 10.16 -6.37
C THR A 31 -13.54 11.14 -5.42
N ASP A 32 -14.10 10.65 -4.33
CA ASP A 32 -14.85 11.47 -3.38
C ASP A 32 -14.04 11.61 -2.08
N ALA A 33 -14.45 12.54 -1.23
CA ALA A 33 -13.87 12.69 0.10
C ALA A 33 -14.16 11.45 0.97
N ASP A 34 -13.50 11.35 2.12
CA ASP A 34 -13.74 10.32 3.14
C ASP A 34 -13.59 8.87 2.64
N LEU A 35 -12.71 8.66 1.64
CA LEU A 35 -12.43 7.36 1.01
C LEU A 35 -13.66 6.71 0.34
N ASP A 36 -14.52 7.51 -0.28
CA ASP A 36 -15.76 7.07 -0.96
C ASP A 36 -15.72 7.27 -2.49
N GLY A 37 -16.80 6.90 -3.18
CA GLY A 37 -16.95 7.03 -4.63
C GLY A 37 -16.27 5.89 -5.41
N GLU A 38 -15.65 6.21 -6.56
CA GLU A 38 -14.84 5.23 -7.27
C GLU A 38 -13.45 5.14 -6.63
N CYS A 39 -13.13 3.99 -6.04
CA CYS A 39 -11.82 3.73 -5.45
C CYS A 39 -10.96 2.76 -6.28
N VAL A 40 -9.70 3.11 -6.47
CA VAL A 40 -8.70 2.32 -7.21
C VAL A 40 -7.47 2.11 -6.34
N SER A 41 -7.17 0.85 -5.99
CA SER A 41 -5.91 0.51 -5.32
C SER A 41 -4.81 0.21 -6.34
N MET A 42 -3.82 1.10 -6.40
CA MET A 42 -2.70 1.01 -7.33
C MET A 42 -1.46 0.46 -6.65
N LYS A 43 -0.84 -0.56 -7.25
CA LYS A 43 0.46 -1.08 -6.79
C LYS A 43 1.57 -0.13 -7.22
N TYR A 44 2.57 0.04 -6.38
CA TYR A 44 3.79 0.77 -6.72
C TYR A 44 5.04 -0.01 -6.31
N LYS A 45 6.19 0.48 -6.75
CA LYS A 45 7.51 0.15 -6.21
C LYS A 45 8.11 1.44 -5.67
N ASP A 46 8.99 1.32 -4.67
CA ASP A 46 9.61 2.49 -4.07
C ASP A 46 10.29 3.36 -5.13
N GLU A 47 10.07 4.67 -5.03
CA GLU A 47 10.61 5.72 -5.91
C GLU A 47 10.21 5.61 -7.40
N GLN A 48 9.40 4.61 -7.78
CA GLN A 48 8.90 4.47 -9.14
C GLN A 48 7.68 5.38 -9.35
N CYS A 49 7.72 6.20 -10.41
CA CYS A 49 6.57 7.00 -10.81
C CYS A 49 5.45 6.12 -11.36
N VAL A 50 4.22 6.42 -10.97
CA VAL A 50 3.00 5.77 -11.44
C VAL A 50 1.99 6.81 -11.90
N ASN A 51 1.55 6.73 -13.15
CA ASN A 51 0.50 7.58 -13.70
C ASN A 51 -0.89 7.05 -13.30
N VAL A 52 -1.75 7.95 -12.84
CA VAL A 52 -3.14 7.66 -12.51
C VAL A 52 -3.89 7.28 -13.79
N PRO A 53 -4.74 6.25 -13.77
CA PRO A 53 -5.48 5.85 -14.95
C PRO A 53 -6.48 6.95 -15.34
N GLY A 54 -6.58 7.22 -16.65
CA GLY A 54 -7.37 8.34 -17.19
C GLY A 54 -8.83 8.42 -16.71
N ARG A 55 -9.45 7.32 -16.28
CA ARG A 55 -10.82 7.31 -15.75
C ARG A 55 -11.00 8.08 -14.43
N ILE A 56 -9.96 8.17 -13.60
CA ILE A 56 -9.97 8.91 -12.31
C ILE A 56 -8.89 10.01 -12.26
N ASN A 57 -8.22 10.30 -13.38
CA ASN A 57 -7.27 11.40 -13.46
C ASN A 57 -7.98 12.73 -13.16
N ASP A 58 -7.34 13.59 -12.38
CA ASP A 58 -7.90 14.90 -11.98
C ASP A 58 -9.28 14.80 -11.32
N GLN A 59 -9.58 13.69 -10.67
CA GLN A 59 -10.86 13.46 -9.96
C GLN A 59 -10.64 12.90 -8.55
N VAL A 60 -9.40 12.67 -8.13
CA VAL A 60 -9.10 12.08 -6.82
C VAL A 60 -9.27 13.14 -5.74
N SER A 61 -10.06 12.80 -4.72
CA SER A 61 -10.35 13.68 -3.58
C SER A 61 -9.80 13.14 -2.25
N SER A 62 -9.63 11.82 -2.13
CA SER A 62 -9.09 11.18 -0.92
C SER A 62 -8.16 10.01 -1.23
N VAL A 63 -7.23 9.73 -0.33
CA VAL A 63 -6.15 8.76 -0.55
C VAL A 63 -5.78 8.01 0.73
N ALA A 64 -5.40 6.74 0.60
CA ALA A 64 -4.92 5.93 1.73
C ALA A 64 -3.82 4.94 1.31
N PRO A 65 -2.60 5.05 1.87
CA PRO A 65 -1.59 4.01 1.73
C PRO A 65 -2.06 2.70 2.38
N ASP A 66 -1.69 1.56 1.80
CA ASP A 66 -2.02 0.23 2.33
C ASP A 66 -1.06 -0.17 3.46
N GLY A 67 -1.27 0.39 4.65
CA GLY A 67 -0.44 0.16 5.82
C GLY A 67 0.09 1.46 6.43
N SER A 68 0.91 1.35 7.46
CA SER A 68 1.60 2.47 8.12
C SER A 68 3.05 2.57 7.66
N GLY A 69 3.64 3.77 7.69
CA GLY A 69 5.07 3.98 7.39
C GLY A 69 5.37 4.30 5.93
N HIS A 70 4.32 4.47 5.11
CA HIS A 70 4.47 4.90 3.72
C HIS A 70 4.58 6.41 3.63
N LYS A 71 5.47 6.91 2.78
CA LYS A 71 5.48 8.32 2.37
C LYS A 71 5.25 8.40 0.88
N CYS A 72 4.22 9.13 0.46
CA CYS A 72 3.89 9.34 -0.94
C CYS A 72 3.93 10.81 -1.33
N THR A 73 4.46 11.09 -2.52
CA THR A 73 4.37 12.39 -3.18
C THR A 73 3.38 12.26 -4.33
N LEU A 74 2.31 13.03 -4.24
CA LEU A 74 1.28 13.21 -5.25
C LEU A 74 1.70 14.34 -6.18
N TYR A 75 1.51 14.17 -7.49
CA TYR A 75 1.91 15.13 -8.51
C TYR A 75 0.72 15.53 -9.37
N ARG A 76 0.64 16.82 -9.68
CA ARG A 76 -0.45 17.37 -10.45
C ARG A 76 -0.42 16.90 -11.90
N ASP A 77 0.79 16.77 -12.44
CA ASP A 77 1.00 16.45 -13.84
C ASP A 77 1.41 14.97 -13.96
N TYR A 78 1.32 14.39 -15.16
CA TYR A 78 1.80 13.02 -15.41
C TYR A 78 3.32 12.93 -15.23
N ASP A 79 3.83 11.69 -15.11
CA ASP A 79 5.25 11.36 -15.06
C ASP A 79 6.01 11.97 -13.86
N CYS A 80 5.26 12.28 -12.80
CA CYS A 80 5.74 12.78 -11.52
C CYS A 80 6.44 14.13 -11.64
N GLU A 81 5.79 15.03 -12.37
CA GLU A 81 6.22 16.40 -12.62
C GLU A 81 5.26 17.43 -12.01
N GLY A 82 5.69 18.69 -12.02
CA GLY A 82 4.87 19.81 -11.59
C GLY A 82 4.66 19.92 -10.08
N PRO A 83 3.66 20.71 -9.66
CA PRO A 83 3.32 20.89 -8.25
C PRO A 83 2.97 19.57 -7.57
N SER A 84 3.38 19.45 -6.30
CA SER A 84 3.22 18.22 -5.55
C SER A 84 2.60 18.42 -4.16
N PHE A 85 2.09 17.33 -3.60
CA PHE A 85 1.53 17.24 -2.26
C PHE A 85 2.02 15.96 -1.58
N GLU A 86 2.59 16.06 -0.38
CA GLU A 86 3.11 14.89 0.35
C GLU A 86 2.09 14.36 1.35
N ILE A 87 2.00 13.04 1.47
CA ILE A 87 1.19 12.33 2.45
C ILE A 87 2.03 11.26 3.15
N GLU A 88 1.80 11.07 4.45
CA GLU A 88 2.39 9.99 5.26
C GLU A 88 1.32 9.08 5.88
N GLU A 89 0.07 9.53 5.86
CA GLU A 89 -1.09 8.83 6.39
C GLU A 89 -2.26 8.93 5.39
N HIS A 90 -3.40 8.37 5.76
CA HIS A 90 -4.64 8.58 5.02
C HIS A 90 -5.03 10.06 5.03
N VAL A 91 -5.62 10.52 3.94
CA VAL A 91 -6.12 11.89 3.78
C VAL A 91 -7.55 11.81 3.27
N ASP A 92 -8.49 12.21 4.12
CA ASP A 92 -9.93 12.17 3.82
C ASP A 92 -10.34 13.25 2.81
N PHE A 93 -9.58 14.34 2.70
CA PHE A 93 -9.81 15.37 1.68
C PHE A 93 -8.52 16.09 1.29
N LEU A 94 -8.18 16.08 0.00
CA LEU A 94 -6.94 16.64 -0.54
C LEU A 94 -6.88 18.18 -0.58
N SER A 95 -7.93 18.88 -0.12
CA SER A 95 -7.92 20.34 0.04
C SER A 95 -7.54 21.06 -1.26
N ASN A 96 -6.51 21.91 -1.26
CA ASN A 96 -6.04 22.61 -2.46
C ASN A 96 -5.48 21.68 -3.56
N PHE A 97 -5.32 20.39 -3.28
CA PHE A 97 -4.89 19.36 -4.22
C PHE A 97 -6.05 18.46 -4.69
N ASN A 98 -7.29 18.77 -4.31
CA ASN A 98 -8.49 18.07 -4.79
C ASN A 98 -8.58 18.11 -6.31
N ASP A 99 -8.97 16.99 -6.94
CA ASP A 99 -9.22 16.89 -8.38
C ASP A 99 -8.03 17.32 -9.25
N ARG A 100 -6.82 17.07 -8.75
CA ARG A 100 -5.58 17.50 -9.41
C ARG A 100 -4.54 16.41 -9.58
N LEU A 101 -4.73 15.25 -8.94
CA LEU A 101 -3.72 14.18 -8.97
C LEU A 101 -3.69 13.50 -10.35
N SER A 102 -2.50 13.49 -10.97
CA SER A 102 -2.24 12.75 -12.22
C SER A 102 -1.14 11.69 -12.11
N SER A 103 -0.23 11.79 -11.14
CA SER A 103 0.78 10.75 -10.91
C SER A 103 1.31 10.76 -9.48
N PHE A 104 1.95 9.68 -9.05
CA PHE A 104 2.52 9.59 -7.69
C PHE A 104 3.80 8.76 -7.63
N LYS A 105 4.60 9.02 -6.59
CA LYS A 105 5.71 8.19 -6.11
C LYS A 105 5.51 7.90 -4.63
N CYS A 106 5.93 6.74 -4.17
CA CYS A 106 5.87 6.37 -2.77
C CYS A 106 7.15 5.65 -2.35
N SER A 107 7.38 5.61 -1.04
CA SER A 107 8.34 4.75 -0.34
C SER A 107 7.64 3.99 0.79
N SER A 108 8.12 2.80 1.12
CA SER A 108 7.53 1.88 2.10
C SER A 108 8.55 1.28 3.08
#